data_AF-A0A9D0RAX0-F1
#
_entry.id   AF-A0A9D0RAX0-F1
#
_cell.length_a   1.000
_cell.length_b   1.000
_cell.length_c   1.000
_cell.angle_alpha   90.00
_cell.angle_beta   90.00
_cell.angle_gamma   90.00
#
_symmetry.space_group_name_H-M   'P 1'
#
loop_
_entity.id
_entity.type
_entity.pdbx_description
1 polymer ?
#
loop_
_entity_poly.entity_id
_entity_poly.type
_entity_poly.pdbx_seq_one_letter_code
_entity_poly.pdbx_strand_id
1 'polypeptide(L)'
;MSDLEISAFFALFTLGLGFLFFYWVWQQYVIDSTRQQLFELRDALFDLASDGEISYDSEAYVILRKMFNTYIRFAHELNWIHVVAYMMLARQKRGEISRSALRVEHLIKEILDRRARKKVEEMVAQLHMVSMWHIVRRSLLLMLMVPIVFIISFFFMASANVVAKLYKKLGVILDAKAYSEATS
;
A
#
# COMPACT_ATOMS: atom_id res chain seq x y z
N MET A 1 -37.51 5.50 24.57
CA MET A 1 -36.29 4.79 24.13
C MET A 1 -36.14 3.61 25.07
N SER A 2 -36.00 2.39 24.54
CA SER A 2 -35.81 1.19 25.38
C SER A 2 -34.40 1.16 25.98
N ASP A 3 -34.21 0.50 27.11
CA ASP A 3 -32.87 0.34 27.75
C ASP A 3 -31.85 -0.30 26.79
N LEU A 4 -32.34 -1.14 25.86
CA LEU A 4 -31.55 -1.74 24.79
C LEU A 4 -31.02 -0.69 23.80
N GLU A 5 -31.85 0.25 23.37
CA GLU A 5 -31.45 1.34 22.46
C GLU A 5 -30.40 2.25 23.11
N ILE A 6 -30.58 2.58 24.39
CA ILE A 6 -29.62 3.39 25.15
C ILE A 6 -28.27 2.67 25.26
N SER A 7 -28.29 1.39 25.63
CA SER A 7 -27.07 0.59 25.77
C SER A 7 -26.35 0.41 24.42
N ALA A 8 -27.09 0.16 23.34
CA ALA A 8 -26.55 0.06 21.99
C ALA A 8 -25.90 1.37 21.54
N PHE A 9 -26.52 2.51 21.83
CA PHE A 9 -25.97 3.83 21.54
C PHE A 9 -24.63 4.06 22.27
N PHE A 10 -24.55 3.79 23.57
CA PHE A 10 -23.30 3.95 24.34
C PHE A 10 -22.20 3.02 23.86
N ALA A 11 -22.54 1.78 23.48
CA ALA A 11 -21.57 0.84 22.91
C ALA A 11 -21.00 1.36 21.59
N LEU A 12 -21.85 1.81 20.67
CA LEU A 12 -21.42 2.39 19.39
C LEU A 12 -20.59 3.65 19.58
N PHE A 13 -20.99 4.52 20.51
CA PHE A 13 -20.25 5.74 20.83
C PHE A 13 -18.85 5.42 21.37
N THR A 14 -18.76 4.48 22.31
CA THR A 14 -17.47 4.05 22.90
C THR A 14 -16.57 3.41 21.85
N LEU A 15 -17.12 2.54 20.99
CA LEU A 15 -16.38 1.95 19.87
C LEU A 15 -15.90 3.02 18.88
N GLY A 16 -16.75 4.00 18.57
CA GLY A 16 -16.40 5.12 17.70
C GLY A 16 -15.24 5.96 18.25
N LEU A 17 -15.29 6.31 19.54
CA LEU A 17 -14.20 7.03 20.20
C LEU A 17 -12.90 6.22 20.23
N GLY A 18 -12.98 4.93 20.58
CA GLY A 18 -11.82 4.03 20.57
C GLY A 18 -11.20 3.91 19.18
N PHE A 19 -12.02 3.79 18.14
CA PHE A 19 -11.57 3.75 16.75
C PHE A 19 -10.91 5.07 16.32
N LEU A 20 -11.50 6.22 16.65
CA LEU A 20 -10.93 7.53 16.32
C LEU A 20 -9.58 7.75 17.01
N PHE A 21 -9.47 7.38 18.28
CA PHE A 21 -8.22 7.44 19.03
C PHE A 21 -7.15 6.54 18.40
N PHE A 22 -7.49 5.27 18.14
CA PHE A 22 -6.61 4.32 17.48
C PHE A 22 -6.15 4.84 16.10
N TYR A 23 -7.09 5.34 15.30
CA TYR A 23 -6.79 5.86 13.97
C TYR A 23 -5.86 7.07 14.04
N TRP A 24 -6.08 8.00 14.99
CA TRP A 24 -5.20 9.15 15.18
C TRP A 24 -3.75 8.74 15.51
N VAL A 25 -3.56 7.81 16.46
CA VAL A 25 -2.23 7.28 16.79
C VAL A 25 -1.61 6.53 15.61
N TRP A 26 -2.40 5.71 14.92
CA TRP A 26 -1.96 4.97 13.73
C TRP A 26 -1.43 5.90 12.64
N GLN A 27 -2.11 7.03 12.38
CA GLN A 27 -1.68 8.00 11.37
C GLN A 27 -0.30 8.59 11.70
N GLN A 28 -0.04 8.94 12.95
CA GLN A 28 1.28 9.45 13.38
C GLN A 28 2.36 8.38 13.21
N TYR A 29 2.08 7.15 13.67
CA TYR A 29 2.98 6.02 13.50
C TYR A 29 3.35 5.77 12.03
N VAL A 30 2.38 5.82 11.11
CA VAL A 30 2.64 5.63 9.68
C VAL A 30 3.52 6.75 9.11
N ILE A 31 3.32 8.00 9.54
CA ILE A 31 4.17 9.13 9.12
C ILE A 31 5.61 8.93 9.60
N ASP A 32 5.80 8.61 10.87
CA ASP A 32 7.13 8.46 11.45
C ASP A 32 7.86 7.24 10.90
N SER A 33 7.16 6.11 10.75
CA SER A 33 7.69 4.90 10.10
C SER A 33 8.12 5.17 8.66
N THR A 34 7.34 5.96 7.90
CA THR A 34 7.71 6.34 6.54
C THR A 34 8.91 7.28 6.54
N ARG A 35 8.96 8.29 7.41
CA ARG A 35 10.13 9.17 7.53
C ARG A 35 11.40 8.39 7.84
N GLN A 36 11.33 7.43 8.75
CA GLN A 36 12.47 6.59 9.12
C GLN A 36 13.02 5.81 7.91
N GLN A 37 12.15 5.12 7.15
CA GLN A 37 12.55 4.40 5.94
C GLN A 37 13.17 5.33 4.88
N LEU A 38 12.67 6.57 4.76
CA LEU A 38 13.22 7.55 3.83
C LEU A 38 14.57 8.11 4.30
N PHE A 39 14.78 8.27 5.61
CA PHE A 39 16.08 8.61 6.16
C PHE A 39 17.10 7.50 5.88
N GLU A 40 16.73 6.24 6.06
CA GLU A 40 17.59 5.08 5.74
C GLU A 40 18.01 5.06 4.27
N LEU A 41 17.08 5.33 3.33
CA LEU A 41 17.42 5.43 1.90
C LEU A 41 18.38 6.60 1.61
N ARG A 42 18.17 7.74 2.26
CA ARG A 42 19.04 8.91 2.10
C ARG A 42 20.43 8.65 2.65
N ASP A 43 20.52 7.98 3.80
CA ASP A 43 21.78 7.67 4.45
C ASP A 43 22.54 6.61 3.63
N ALA A 44 21.85 5.61 3.05
CA ALA A 44 22.46 4.68 2.11
C ALA A 44 22.98 5.37 0.83
N LEU A 45 22.31 6.42 0.33
CA LEU A 45 22.83 7.23 -0.78
C LEU A 45 24.09 8.01 -0.36
N PHE A 46 24.13 8.51 0.87
CA PHE A 46 25.32 9.17 1.42
C PHE A 46 26.50 8.20 1.52
N ASP A 47 26.27 6.97 1.97
CA ASP A 47 27.29 5.93 2.05
C ASP A 47 27.91 5.64 0.67
N LEU A 48 27.09 5.54 -0.39
CA LEU A 48 27.59 5.39 -1.76
C LEU A 48 28.50 6.54 -2.19
N ALA A 49 28.18 7.76 -1.76
CA ALA A 49 29.01 8.91 -2.07
C ALA A 49 30.30 8.94 -1.23
N SER A 50 30.22 8.52 0.03
CA SER A 50 31.36 8.39 0.94
C SER A 50 32.35 7.33 0.47
N ASP A 51 31.86 6.22 -0.07
CA ASP A 51 32.67 5.13 -0.63
C ASP A 51 33.30 5.49 -1.99
N GLY A 52 32.99 6.67 -2.55
CA GLY A 52 33.46 7.10 -3.86
C GLY A 52 32.77 6.41 -5.04
N GLU A 53 31.71 5.63 -4.80
CA GLU A 53 30.89 5.02 -5.86
C GLU A 53 30.12 6.10 -6.67
N ILE A 54 29.79 7.22 -6.03
CA ILE A 54 29.13 8.38 -6.65
C ILE A 54 29.79 9.68 -6.14
N SER A 55 30.00 10.66 -7.02
CA SER A 55 30.49 11.97 -6.56
C SER A 55 29.39 12.76 -5.85
N TYR A 56 29.73 13.40 -4.71
CA TYR A 56 28.86 14.36 -4.02
C TYR A 56 28.44 15.53 -4.91
N ASP A 57 29.27 15.89 -5.90
CA ASP A 57 29.00 16.98 -6.85
C ASP A 57 28.27 16.51 -8.10
N SER A 58 28.01 15.20 -8.24
CA SER A 58 27.25 14.68 -9.36
C SER A 58 25.80 15.20 -9.32
N GLU A 59 25.28 15.56 -10.50
CA GLU A 59 23.90 16.03 -10.61
C GLU A 59 22.90 14.97 -10.12
N ALA A 60 23.19 13.69 -10.38
CA ALA A 60 22.40 12.56 -9.88
C ALA A 60 22.30 12.55 -8.35
N TYR A 61 23.42 12.66 -7.63
CA TYR A 61 23.43 12.69 -6.16
C TYR A 61 22.61 13.87 -5.62
N VAL A 62 22.83 15.07 -6.16
CA VAL A 62 22.13 16.30 -5.73
C VAL A 62 20.61 16.17 -5.91
N ILE A 63 20.16 15.65 -7.05
CA ILE A 63 18.74 15.49 -7.34
C ILE A 63 18.11 14.40 -6.47
N LEU A 64 18.76 13.25 -6.30
CA LEU A 64 18.25 12.17 -5.45
C LEU A 64 18.17 12.60 -3.99
N ARG A 65 19.20 13.26 -3.47
CA ARG A 65 19.19 13.82 -2.10
C ARG A 65 18.06 14.83 -1.92
N LYS A 66 17.85 15.72 -2.89
CA LYS A 66 16.73 16.67 -2.88
C LYS A 66 15.39 15.95 -2.90
N MET A 67 15.26 14.90 -3.70
CA MET A 67 14.06 14.07 -3.77
C MET A 67 13.76 13.42 -2.42
N PHE A 68 14.72 12.71 -1.80
CA PHE A 68 14.53 12.12 -0.47
C PHE A 68 14.13 13.15 0.58
N ASN A 69 14.83 14.29 0.65
CA ASN A 69 14.50 15.37 1.57
C ASN A 69 13.08 15.92 1.35
N THR A 70 12.62 15.99 0.11
CA THR A 70 11.26 16.42 -0.23
C THR A 70 10.24 15.42 0.31
N TYR A 71 10.44 14.12 0.05
CA TYR A 71 9.55 13.07 0.56
C TYR A 71 9.54 13.02 2.10
N ILE A 72 10.68 13.19 2.76
CA ILE A 72 10.77 13.24 4.23
C ILE A 72 9.98 14.42 4.79
N ARG A 73 10.18 15.62 4.23
CA ARG A 73 9.52 16.86 4.67
C ARG A 73 8.00 16.75 4.49
N PHE A 74 7.57 16.28 3.32
CA PHE A 74 6.17 16.23 2.93
C PHE A 74 5.51 14.86 3.14
N ALA A 75 6.12 13.95 3.92
CA ALA A 75 5.55 12.63 4.20
C ALA A 75 4.12 12.71 4.75
N HIS A 76 3.85 13.68 5.64
CA HIS A 76 2.52 13.92 6.21
C HIS A 76 1.50 14.49 5.21
N GLU A 77 1.93 15.00 4.06
CA GLU A 77 1.04 15.48 2.99
C GLU A 77 0.79 14.40 1.92
N LEU A 78 1.55 13.30 1.93
CA LEU A 78 1.36 12.14 1.05
C LEU A 78 0.07 11.39 1.40
N ASN A 79 -1.07 11.92 0.98
CA ASN A 79 -2.38 11.28 1.10
C ASN A 79 -2.98 11.01 -0.29
N TRP A 80 -3.99 10.14 -0.33
CA TRP A 80 -4.64 9.76 -1.59
C TRP A 80 -5.30 10.95 -2.30
N ILE A 81 -5.75 11.97 -1.57
CA ILE A 81 -6.37 13.17 -2.16
C ILE A 81 -5.35 13.91 -3.00
N HIS A 82 -4.12 14.09 -2.49
CA HIS A 82 -3.04 14.70 -3.27
C HIS A 82 -2.65 13.83 -4.45
N VAL A 83 -2.64 12.50 -4.32
CA VAL A 83 -2.37 11.59 -5.45
C VAL A 83 -3.44 11.74 -6.52
N VAL A 84 -4.72 11.77 -6.15
CA VAL A 84 -5.84 11.96 -7.09
C VAL A 84 -5.79 13.34 -7.72
N ALA A 85 -5.60 14.40 -6.93
CA ALA A 85 -5.44 15.76 -7.42
C ALA A 85 -4.24 15.84 -8.40
N TYR A 86 -3.13 15.20 -8.05
CA TYR A 86 -1.96 15.12 -8.91
C TYR A 86 -2.26 14.35 -10.20
N MET A 87 -3.00 13.24 -10.16
CA MET A 87 -3.44 12.52 -11.36
C MET A 87 -4.36 13.37 -12.26
N MET A 88 -5.26 14.16 -11.67
CA MET A 88 -6.14 15.07 -12.40
C MET A 88 -5.36 16.21 -13.05
N LEU A 89 -4.46 16.85 -12.31
CA LEU A 89 -3.59 17.92 -12.82
C LEU A 89 -2.55 17.40 -13.81
N ALA A 90 -2.07 16.16 -13.64
CA ALA A 90 -1.15 15.50 -14.55
C ALA A 90 -1.75 15.26 -15.93
N ARG A 91 -3.07 15.11 -16.04
CA ARG A 91 -3.74 15.08 -17.35
C ARG A 91 -3.56 16.40 -18.10
N GLN A 92 -3.52 17.52 -17.38
CA GLN A 92 -3.33 18.86 -17.95
C GLN A 92 -1.84 19.21 -18.16
N LYS A 93 -0.94 18.69 -17.31
CA LYS A 93 0.51 18.96 -17.32
C LYS A 93 1.37 17.74 -17.69
N ARG A 94 0.84 16.84 -18.51
CA ARG A 94 1.44 15.52 -18.82
C ARG A 94 2.91 15.60 -19.24
N GLY A 95 3.29 16.67 -19.94
CA GLY A 95 4.66 16.90 -20.39
C GLY A 95 5.67 17.29 -19.31
N GLU A 96 5.28 17.94 -18.20
CA GLU A 96 6.22 18.39 -17.16
C GLU A 96 6.60 17.27 -16.19
N ILE A 97 5.62 16.43 -15.84
CA ILE A 97 5.80 15.31 -14.91
C ILE A 97 6.64 14.22 -15.58
N SER A 98 6.32 13.89 -16.84
CA SER A 98 7.11 12.96 -17.64
C SER A 98 8.55 13.44 -17.77
N ARG A 99 8.78 14.73 -18.05
CA ARG A 99 10.13 15.31 -18.12
C ARG A 99 10.92 15.17 -16.82
N SER A 100 10.26 15.35 -15.66
CA SER A 100 10.94 15.23 -14.36
C SER A 100 11.34 13.79 -14.04
N ALA A 101 10.45 12.83 -14.30
CA ALA A 101 10.74 11.40 -14.13
C ALA A 101 11.84 10.93 -15.10
N LEU A 102 11.74 11.32 -16.38
CA LEU A 102 12.76 11.04 -17.40
C LEU A 102 14.11 11.66 -17.06
N ARG A 103 14.13 12.85 -16.46
CA ARG A 103 15.38 13.49 -16.00
C ARG A 103 16.06 12.66 -14.91
N VAL A 104 15.31 12.20 -13.91
CA VAL A 104 15.87 11.34 -12.85
C VAL A 104 16.42 10.05 -13.45
N GLU A 105 15.66 9.38 -14.32
CA GLU A 105 16.10 8.15 -15.00
C GLU A 105 17.36 8.38 -15.84
N HIS A 106 17.42 9.50 -16.57
CA HIS A 106 18.58 9.86 -17.38
C HIS A 106 19.84 10.07 -16.54
N LEU A 107 19.74 10.83 -15.44
CA LEU A 107 20.85 11.10 -14.54
C LEU A 107 21.38 9.83 -13.86
N ILE A 108 20.49 8.89 -13.55
CA ILE A 108 20.91 7.58 -13.02
C ILE A 108 21.71 6.80 -14.07
N LYS A 109 21.31 6.86 -15.35
CA LYS A 109 22.03 6.21 -16.46
C LYS A 109 23.40 6.83 -16.73
N GLU A 110 23.66 8.06 -16.30
CA GLU A 110 24.97 8.71 -16.41
C GLU A 110 25.98 8.24 -15.35
N ILE A 111 25.54 7.56 -14.29
CA ILE A 111 26.43 6.98 -13.28
C ILE A 111 27.31 5.90 -13.94
N LEU A 112 28.63 6.14 -14.00
CA LEU A 112 29.59 5.29 -14.73
C LEU A 112 29.66 3.87 -14.15
N ASP A 113 29.70 3.73 -12.83
CA ASP A 113 29.71 2.42 -12.19
C ASP A 113 28.33 1.75 -12.27
N ARG A 114 28.30 0.56 -12.88
CA ARG A 114 27.08 -0.24 -13.02
C ARG A 114 26.55 -0.71 -11.67
N ARG A 115 27.43 -0.98 -10.69
CA ARG A 115 27.01 -1.44 -9.37
C ARG A 115 26.34 -0.30 -8.61
N ALA A 116 26.98 0.87 -8.55
CA ALA A 116 26.41 2.09 -7.98
C ALA A 116 25.07 2.45 -8.63
N ARG A 117 25.00 2.41 -9.97
CA ARG A 117 23.77 2.66 -10.72
C ARG A 117 22.63 1.76 -10.30
N LYS A 118 22.87 0.45 -10.24
CA LYS A 118 21.84 -0.53 -9.85
C LYS A 118 21.34 -0.28 -8.42
N LYS A 119 22.24 0.00 -7.47
CA LYS A 119 21.85 0.34 -6.10
C LYS A 119 20.97 1.60 -6.06
N VAL A 120 21.31 2.61 -6.85
CA VAL A 120 20.50 3.83 -6.96
C VAL A 120 19.12 3.56 -7.56
N GLU A 121 19.04 2.75 -8.63
CA GLU A 121 17.75 2.33 -9.21
C GLU A 121 16.89 1.59 -8.17
N GLU A 122 17.49 0.70 -7.40
CA GLU A 122 16.84 -0.02 -6.30
C GLU A 122 16.36 0.96 -5.21
N MET A 123 17.15 1.97 -4.84
CA MET A 123 16.74 3.00 -3.87
C MET A 123 15.55 3.82 -4.37
N VAL A 124 15.51 4.19 -5.64
CA VAL A 124 14.37 4.92 -6.24
C VAL A 124 13.12 4.02 -6.29
N ALA A 125 13.27 2.74 -6.60
CA ALA A 125 12.16 1.79 -6.54
C ALA A 125 11.64 1.64 -5.10
N GLN A 126 12.54 1.53 -4.12
CA GLN A 126 12.18 1.47 -2.70
C GLN A 126 11.48 2.74 -2.23
N LEU A 127 11.94 3.93 -2.64
CA LEU A 127 11.25 5.20 -2.37
C LEU A 127 9.78 5.17 -2.84
N HIS A 128 9.55 4.75 -4.09
CA HIS A 128 8.19 4.65 -4.63
C HIS A 128 7.35 3.62 -3.88
N MET A 129 7.95 2.48 -3.52
CA MET A 129 7.26 1.44 -2.77
C MET A 129 6.89 1.91 -1.35
N VAL A 130 7.81 2.54 -0.63
CA VAL A 130 7.57 3.14 0.69
C VAL A 130 6.45 4.18 0.61
N SER A 131 6.48 5.04 -0.41
CA SER A 131 5.47 6.06 -0.66
C SER A 131 4.09 5.46 -0.95
N MET A 132 4.01 4.42 -1.79
CA MET A 132 2.75 3.73 -2.09
C MET A 132 2.18 3.06 -0.85
N TRP A 133 3.01 2.36 -0.06
CA TRP A 133 2.58 1.76 1.20
C TRP A 133 2.12 2.79 2.23
N HIS A 134 2.74 3.97 2.24
CA HIS A 134 2.31 5.07 3.09
C HIS A 134 0.90 5.53 2.72
N ILE A 135 0.65 5.78 1.42
CA ILE A 135 -0.67 6.20 0.92
C ILE A 135 -1.75 5.17 1.26
N VAL A 136 -1.46 3.88 1.07
CA VAL A 136 -2.41 2.80 1.40
C VAL A 136 -2.71 2.77 2.89
N ARG A 137 -1.67 2.75 3.75
CA ARG A 137 -1.83 2.66 5.22
C ARG A 137 -2.49 3.89 5.84
N ARG A 138 -2.34 5.07 5.21
CA ARG A 138 -3.00 6.31 5.65
C ARG A 138 -4.46 6.43 5.21
N SER A 139 -4.86 5.75 4.15
CA SER A 139 -6.21 5.88 3.59
C SER A 139 -7.21 5.05 4.38
N LEU A 140 -8.04 5.71 5.19
CA LEU A 140 -9.11 5.09 5.98
C LEU A 140 -9.96 4.11 5.14
N LEU A 141 -10.35 4.53 3.94
CA LEU A 141 -11.15 3.70 3.04
C LEU A 141 -10.44 2.40 2.69
N LEU A 142 -9.16 2.46 2.27
CA LEU A 142 -8.38 1.26 1.94
C LEU A 142 -8.15 0.38 3.17
N MET A 143 -7.89 0.99 4.33
CA MET A 143 -7.74 0.28 5.60
C MET A 143 -8.99 -0.51 5.98
N LEU A 144 -10.19 0.03 5.71
CA LEU A 144 -11.46 -0.66 5.94
C LEU A 144 -11.84 -1.64 4.82
N MET A 145 -11.49 -1.35 3.57
CA MET A 145 -11.81 -2.22 2.43
C MET A 145 -11.09 -3.57 2.51
N VAL A 146 -9.82 -3.61 2.94
CA VAL A 146 -9.04 -4.86 3.03
C VAL A 146 -9.71 -5.93 3.91
N PRO A 147 -10.07 -5.66 5.19
CA PRO A 147 -10.75 -6.66 6.01
C PRO A 147 -12.15 -6.99 5.47
N ILE A 148 -12.87 -6.01 4.89
CA ILE A 148 -14.19 -6.27 4.29
C ILE A 148 -14.09 -7.27 3.13
N VAL A 149 -13.15 -7.05 2.20
CA VAL A 149 -12.92 -7.99 1.08
C VAL A 149 -12.51 -9.36 1.60
N PHE A 150 -11.62 -9.41 2.60
CA PHE A 150 -11.20 -10.68 3.20
C PHE A 150 -12.37 -11.44 3.83
N ILE A 151 -13.25 -10.74 4.56
CA ILE A 151 -14.48 -11.30 5.14
C ILE A 151 -15.39 -11.84 4.02
N ILE A 152 -15.66 -11.05 2.98
CA ILE A 152 -16.49 -11.47 1.84
C ILE A 152 -15.90 -12.70 1.15
N SER A 153 -14.60 -12.70 0.86
CA SER A 153 -13.91 -13.83 0.23
C SER A 153 -13.95 -15.09 1.11
N PHE A 154 -13.78 -14.95 2.42
CA PHE A 154 -13.89 -16.04 3.37
C PHE A 154 -15.29 -16.66 3.37
N PHE A 155 -16.34 -15.84 3.41
CA PHE A 155 -17.72 -16.31 3.32
C PHE A 155 -18.03 -17.00 1.98
N PHE A 156 -17.49 -16.48 0.87
CA PHE A 156 -17.64 -17.09 -0.45
C PHE A 156 -16.94 -18.45 -0.55
N MET A 157 -15.73 -18.58 -0.01
CA MET A 157 -15.03 -19.87 0.05
C MET A 157 -15.73 -20.87 0.96
N ALA A 158 -16.24 -20.42 2.11
CA ALA A 158 -17.00 -21.25 3.03
C ALA A 158 -18.29 -21.77 2.38
N SER A 159 -19.03 -20.90 1.67
CA SER A 159 -20.26 -21.29 0.97
C SER A 159 -19.98 -22.23 -0.20
N ALA A 160 -18.92 -22.00 -0.98
CA ALA A 160 -18.50 -22.90 -2.07
C ALA A 160 -18.18 -24.30 -1.54
N ASN A 161 -17.49 -24.41 -0.40
CA ASN A 161 -17.19 -25.68 0.24
C ASN A 161 -18.46 -26.41 0.74
N VAL A 162 -19.43 -25.66 1.28
CA VAL A 162 -20.73 -26.22 1.70
C VAL A 162 -21.52 -26.73 0.49
N VAL A 163 -21.59 -25.93 -0.58
CA VAL A 163 -22.27 -26.29 -1.82
C VAL A 163 -21.64 -27.54 -2.46
N ALA A 164 -20.30 -27.60 -2.54
CA ALA A 164 -19.60 -28.77 -3.08
C ALA A 164 -19.88 -30.05 -2.26
N LYS A 165 -19.94 -29.95 -0.92
CA LYS A 165 -20.31 -31.08 -0.06
C LYS A 165 -21.76 -31.54 -0.30
N LEU A 166 -22.69 -30.60 -0.49
CA LEU A 166 -24.09 -30.91 -0.78
C LEU A 166 -24.24 -31.62 -2.13
N TYR A 167 -23.59 -31.13 -3.20
CA TYR A 167 -23.60 -31.78 -4.51
C TYR A 167 -23.04 -33.20 -4.45
N LYS A 168 -21.93 -33.42 -3.75
CA LYS A 168 -21.36 -34.76 -3.58
C LYS A 168 -22.32 -35.70 -2.83
N LYS A 169 -22.99 -35.21 -1.77
CA LYS A 169 -23.96 -36.01 -1.01
C LYS A 169 -25.19 -36.35 -1.85
N LEU A 170 -25.69 -35.41 -2.65
CA LEU A 170 -26.82 -35.63 -3.55
C LEU A 170 -26.49 -36.64 -4.66
N GLY A 171 -25.29 -36.56 -5.26
CA GLY A 171 -24.85 -37.53 -6.26
C GLY A 171 -24.84 -38.96 -5.72
N VAL A 172 -24.28 -39.18 -4.53
CA VAL A 172 -24.27 -40.50 -3.86
C VAL A 172 -25.69 -41.04 -3.62
N ILE A 173 -26.64 -40.17 -3.26
CA ILE A 173 -28.04 -40.59 -3.02
C ILE A 173 -28.71 -40.98 -4.34
N LEU A 174 -28.48 -40.23 -5.42
CA LEU A 174 -29.04 -40.53 -6.73
C LEU A 174 -28.50 -41.86 -7.28
N ASP A 175 -27.19 -42.10 -7.15
CA ASP A 175 -26.56 -43.35 -7.57
C ASP A 175 -27.09 -44.56 -6.78
N ALA A 176 -27.25 -44.40 -5.46
CA ALA A 176 -27.82 -45.44 -4.60
C ALA A 176 -29.28 -45.77 -4.98
N LYS A 177 -30.08 -44.75 -5.32
CA LYS A 177 -31.46 -44.93 -5.76
C LYS A 177 -31.52 -45.65 -7.12
N ALA A 178 -30.71 -45.24 -8.09
CA ALA A 178 -30.64 -45.88 -9.40
C ALA A 178 -30.24 -47.36 -9.33
N TYR A 179 -29.32 -47.73 -8.42
CA TYR A 179 -28.93 -49.13 -8.21
C TYR A 179 -30.07 -49.98 -7.62
N SER A 180 -30.87 -49.41 -6.72
CA SER A 180 -32.01 -50.12 -6.11
C SER A 180 -33.13 -50.40 -7.11
N GLU A 181 -33.40 -49.48 -8.05
CA GLU A 181 -34.42 -49.66 -9.08
C GLU A 181 -34.00 -50.64 -10.18
N ALA A 182 -32.69 -50.81 -10.41
CA ALA A 182 -32.17 -51.76 -11.39
C ALA A 182 -32.12 -53.22 -10.90
N THR A 183 -32.28 -53.46 -9.59
CA THR A 183 -32.18 -54.79 -8.97
C THR A 183 -33.53 -55.36 -8.49
N SER A 184 -34.60 -54.57 -8.60
CA SER A 184 -36.00 -54.97 -8.37
C SER A 184 -36.69 -55.41 -9.66
#